data_AF-A0A8H3M7X4-F1
#
_entry.id   AF-A0A8H3M7X4-F1
#
_cell.length_a   1.000
_cell.length_b   1.000
_cell.length_c   1.000
_cell.angle_alpha   90.00
_cell.angle_beta   90.00
_cell.angle_gamma   90.00
#
_symmetry.space_group_name_H-M   'P 1'
#
loop_
_entity.id
_entity.type
_entity.pdbx_description
1 polymer ?
#
loop_
_entity_poly.entity_id
_entity_poly.type
_entity_poly.pdbx_seq_one_letter_code
_entity_poly.pdbx_strand_id
1 'polypeptide(L)' 'MIRLEHLKLLFDSWKDKRSMFLKISSSNWMDKSRLEDLIEEYKAEGIIERYIISNRHNCEDDFGWI' A
#
# COMPACT_ATOMS: atom_id res chain seq x y z
N MET A 1 -14.26 2.87 3.00
CA MET A 1 -13.69 3.55 1.81
C MET A 1 -12.30 4.02 2.20
N ILE A 2 -11.27 3.62 1.44
CA ILE A 2 -9.89 4.05 1.71
C ILE A 2 -9.71 5.46 1.15
N ARG A 3 -9.24 6.40 1.98
CA ARG A 3 -8.91 7.77 1.55
C ARG A 3 -7.42 7.85 1.23
N LEU A 4 -7.06 8.27 0.02
CA LEU A 4 -5.66 8.41 -0.41
C LEU A 4 -4.87 9.35 0.49
N GLU A 5 -5.49 10.43 0.97
CA GLU A 5 -4.88 11.39 1.89
C GLU A 5 -4.38 10.74 3.20
N HIS A 6 -5.10 9.74 3.69
CA HIS A 6 -4.69 9.02 4.91
C HIS A 6 -3.50 8.11 4.67
N LEU A 7 -3.48 7.45 3.51
CA LEU A 7 -2.32 6.63 3.11
C LEU A 7 -1.10 7.51 2.90
N LYS A 8 -1.27 8.68 2.28
CA LYS A 8 -0.20 9.66 2.10
C LYS A 8 0.41 10.07 3.44
N LEU A 9 -0.43 10.46 4.41
CA LEU A 9 0.03 10.79 5.78
C LEU A 9 0.75 9.62 6.46
N LEU A 10 0.27 8.39 6.27
CA LEU A 10 0.92 7.20 6.80
C LEU A 10 2.32 7.02 6.19
N PHE A 11 2.44 7.09 4.87
CA PHE A 11 3.72 6.91 4.17
C PHE A 11 4.71 8.04 4.50
N ASP A 12 4.24 9.29 4.56
CA ASP A 12 5.05 10.43 4.99
C ASP A 12 5.55 10.25 6.43
N SER A 13 4.72 9.73 7.34
CA SER A 13 5.14 9.43 8.72
C SER A 13 6.10 8.23 8.83
N TRP A 14 6.32 7.53 7.72
CA TRP A 14 7.22 6.38 7.63
C TRP A 14 8.57 6.74 7.02
N LYS A 15 8.77 8.01 6.62
CA LYS A 15 10.08 8.55 6.27
C LYS A 15 11.05 8.33 7.43
N ASP A 16 12.28 7.95 7.10
CA ASP A 16 13.37 7.60 8.02
C ASP A 16 13.21 6.28 8.81
N LYS A 17 12.15 5.50 8.56
CA LYS A 17 12.01 4.13 9.09
C LYS A 17 12.47 3.10 8.07
N ARG A 18 12.61 1.85 8.52
CA ARG A 18 12.80 0.71 7.61
C ARG A 18 11.62 0.63 6.62
N SER A 19 11.95 0.35 5.37
CA SER A 19 11.00 0.09 4.29
C SER A 19 9.89 -0.88 4.72
N MET A 20 8.67 -0.63 4.26
CA MET A 20 7.50 -1.41 4.65
C MET A 20 7.03 -2.38 3.57
N PHE A 21 6.44 -3.48 4.00
CA PHE A 21 5.58 -4.32 3.18
C PHE A 21 4.13 -3.88 3.34
N LEU A 22 3.46 -3.62 2.23
CA LEU A 22 2.12 -3.03 2.22
C LEU A 22 1.09 -4.00 1.64
N LYS A 23 0.11 -4.41 2.44
CA LYS A 23 -1.06 -5.17 1.95
C LYS A 23 -2.30 -4.31 2.13
N ILE A 24 -2.97 -3.99 1.02
CA ILE A 24 -4.25 -3.28 1.04
C ILE A 24 -5.35 -4.23 0.58
N SER A 25 -6.32 -4.45 1.46
CA SER A 25 -7.55 -5.17 1.16
C SER A 25 -8.76 -4.24 1.27
N SER A 26 -9.44 -3.99 0.16
CA SER A 26 -10.68 -3.23 0.12
C SER A 26 -11.70 -3.97 -0.74
N SER A 27 -12.98 -3.88 -0.37
CA SER A 27 -14.10 -4.33 -1.23
C SER A 27 -14.61 -3.24 -2.16
N ASN A 28 -14.12 -2.00 -2.00
CA ASN A 28 -14.57 -0.84 -2.75
C ASN A 28 -13.37 0.01 -3.18
N TRP A 29 -13.02 -0.09 -4.46
CA TRP A 29 -11.92 0.60 -5.12
C TRP A 29 -12.50 1.67 -6.03
N MET A 30 -12.77 2.87 -5.51
CA MET A 30 -13.27 3.94 -6.38
C MET A 30 -12.19 4.42 -7.35
N ASP A 31 -10.90 4.38 -6.95
CA ASP A 31 -9.76 4.80 -7.76
C ASP A 31 -8.54 3.89 -7.52
N LYS A 32 -8.59 2.65 -8.04
CA LYS A 32 -7.46 1.71 -7.90
C LYS A 32 -6.18 2.25 -8.55
N SER A 33 -6.28 2.87 -9.73
CA SER A 33 -5.13 3.44 -10.45
C SER A 33 -4.42 4.52 -9.63
N ARG A 34 -5.16 5.48 -9.08
CA ARG A 34 -4.58 6.55 -8.24
C ARG A 34 -3.93 6.03 -6.97
N LEU A 35 -4.44 4.90 -6.43
CA LEU A 35 -3.80 4.22 -5.32
C LEU A 35 -2.48 3.56 -5.74
N GLU A 36 -2.46 2.89 -6.89
CA GLU A 36 -1.25 2.29 -7.46
C GLU A 36 -0.19 3.37 -7.75
N ASP A 37 -0.59 4.49 -8.36
CA ASP A 37 0.29 5.63 -8.64
C ASP A 37 0.93 6.17 -7.34
N LEU A 38 0.13 6.36 -6.30
CA LEU A 38 0.62 6.81 -4.99
C LEU A 38 1.61 5.80 -4.40
N ILE A 39 1.32 4.50 -4.46
CA ILE A 39 2.20 3.47 -3.91
C ILE A 39 3.52 3.37 -4.68
N GLU A 40 3.50 3.49 -6.01
CA GLU A 40 4.72 3.48 -6.82
C GLU A 40 5.60 4.72 -6.55
N GLU A 41 5.01 5.89 -6.31
CA GLU A 41 5.74 7.11 -5.87
C GLU A 41 6.55 6.81 -4.59
N TYR A 42 5.89 6.28 -3.56
CA TYR A 42 6.55 5.97 -2.29
C TYR A 42 7.46 4.74 -2.32
N LYS A 43 7.27 3.84 -3.28
CA LYS A 43 8.19 2.73 -3.56
C LYS A 43 9.47 3.22 -4.24
N ALA A 44 9.37 4.20 -5.15
CA ALA A 44 10.54 4.86 -5.74
C ALA A 44 11.36 5.64 -4.69
N GLU A 45 10.70 6.18 -3.67
CA GLU A 45 11.36 6.80 -2.49
C GLU A 45 11.99 5.76 -1.53
N GLY A 46 11.76 4.46 -1.73
CA GLY A 46 12.26 3.40 -0.86
C GLY A 46 11.46 3.19 0.43
N ILE A 47 10.33 3.88 0.61
CA ILE A 47 9.47 3.73 1.79
C ILE A 47 8.70 2.41 1.72
N ILE A 48 8.23 2.04 0.52
CA ILE A 48 7.52 0.78 0.28
C ILE A 48 8.46 -0.16 -0.47
N GLU A 49 8.72 -1.34 0.09
CA GLU A 49 9.57 -2.32 -0.57
C GLU A 49 8.78 -3.23 -1.50
N ARG A 50 7.60 -3.67 -1.05
CA ARG A 50 6.68 -4.56 -1.77
C ARG A 50 5.26 -4.23 -1.40
N TYR A 51 4.33 -4.38 -2.33
CA TYR A 51 2.91 -4.18 -2.06
C TYR A 51 2.00 -5.20 -2.78
N ILE A 52 0.82 -5.47 -2.22
CA ILE A 52 -0.28 -6.20 -2.85
C ILE A 52 -1.58 -5.44 -2.60
N ILE A 53 -2.36 -5.33 -3.67
CA ILE A 53 -3.68 -4.71 -3.70
C ILE A 53 -4.67 -5.80 -4.07
N SER A 54 -5.46 -6.28 -3.10
CA SER A 54 -6.33 -7.45 -3.28
C SER A 54 -7.76 -7.14 -2.89
N ASN A 55 -8.71 -7.53 -3.74
CA ASN A 55 -10.11 -7.53 -3.33
C ASN A 55 -10.30 -8.56 -2.20
N ARG A 56 -11.17 -8.27 -1.22
CA ARG A 56 -11.30 -8.96 0.11
C ARG A 56 -11.28 -10.51 0.10
N HIS A 57 -11.43 -11.14 -1.07
CA HIS A 57 -11.51 -12.59 -1.28
C HIS A 57 -10.17 -13.28 -1.63
N ASN A 58 -9.11 -12.56 -1.97
CA ASN A 58 -7.81 -13.16 -2.33
C ASN A 58 -6.75 -12.87 -1.25
N CYS A 59 -7.00 -13.30 -0.01
CA CYS A 59 -6.13 -13.01 1.13
C CYS A 59 -4.97 -14.00 1.32
N GLU A 60 -4.88 -15.06 0.52
CA GLU A 60 -3.94 -16.19 0.71
C GLU A 60 -2.55 -16.01 0.10
N ASP A 61 -2.16 -14.81 -0.35
CA ASP A 61 -0.74 -14.56 -0.60
C ASP A 61 -0.04 -14.34 0.75
N ASP A 62 0.61 -15.41 1.23
CA ASP A 62 1.70 -15.39 2.20
C ASP A 62 2.79 -14.52 1.59
N PHE A 63 2.76 -13.25 1.95
CA PHE A 63 3.60 -12.18 1.44
C PHE A 63 5.07 -12.35 1.91
N GLY A 64 5.48 -13.57 2.29
CA GLY A 64 6.76 -13.90 2.90
C GLY A 64 6.95 -13.24 4.26
N TRP A 65 5.87 -12.99 5.00
CA TRP A 65 5.93 -12.48 6.37
C TRP A 65 6.35 -13.66 7.26
N ILE A 66 7.65 -13.92 7.33
CA ILE A 66 8.28 -14.87 8.26
C ILE A 66 8.64 -14.11 9.54
#